data_AF-A0A5J4TZ93-F1
#
_entry.id   AF-A0A5J4TZ93-F1
#
_cell.length_a   1.000
_cell.length_b   1.000
_cell.length_c   1.000
_cell.angle_alpha   90.00
_cell.angle_beta   90.00
_cell.angle_gamma   90.00
#
_symmetry.space_group_name_H-M   'P 1'
#
loop_
_entity.id
_entity.type
_entity.pdbx_description
1 polymer ?
#
loop_
_entity_poly.entity_id
_entity_poly.type
_entity_poly.pdbx_seq_one_letter_code
_entity_poly.pdbx_strand_id
1 'polypeptide(L)'
;VDEKIMHGIVNVTVKVTIPRPNRYSFGVIPDLPSKFNSGFGYKSGMLGWGLHDHSGSLGIFYQTQRVAEATGGYVTGDYVTLTVDVDRGDLSFKVNGKKVSELLNCEIIQLGVFIAVTLFNKGAIWQIVPQSPL
;
A
#
# COMPACT_ATOMS: atom_id res chain seq x y z
N VAL A 1 -18.79 -9.75 2.87
CA VAL A 1 -19.04 -8.57 2.02
C VAL A 1 -17.78 -7.75 2.14
N ASP A 2 -17.10 -7.47 1.03
CA ASP A 2 -15.90 -6.63 1.07
C ASP A 2 -16.35 -5.18 1.26
N GLU A 3 -16.06 -4.60 2.42
CA GLU A 3 -16.50 -3.24 2.77
C GLU A 3 -15.48 -2.21 2.30
N LYS A 4 -15.93 -1.29 1.45
CA LYS A 4 -15.16 -0.13 0.99
C LYS A 4 -15.09 0.89 2.12
N ILE A 5 -13.89 1.42 2.39
CA ILE A 5 -13.70 2.50 3.36
C ILE A 5 -14.13 3.79 2.69
N MET A 6 -15.27 4.33 3.12
CA MET A 6 -15.86 5.53 2.52
C MET A 6 -15.50 6.82 3.28
N HIS A 7 -15.16 6.73 4.56
CA HIS A 7 -14.87 7.87 5.44
C HIS A 7 -13.90 7.48 6.55
N GLY A 8 -13.30 8.50 7.17
CA GLY A 8 -12.45 8.35 8.35
C GLY A 8 -11.00 7.96 8.05
N ILE A 9 -10.32 7.55 9.12
CA ILE A 9 -8.89 7.22 9.09
C ILE A 9 -8.71 5.74 9.42
N VAL A 10 -8.02 5.02 8.54
CA VAL A 10 -7.69 3.61 8.73
C VAL A 10 -6.18 3.43 8.82
N ASN A 11 -5.74 2.69 9.83
CA ASN A 11 -4.35 2.32 10.06
C ASN A 11 -4.20 0.80 9.95
N VAL A 12 -3.35 0.34 9.05
CA VAL A 12 -3.05 -1.10 8.89
C VAL A 12 -1.55 -1.31 9.00
N THR A 13 -1.14 -2.10 9.98
CA THR A 13 0.24 -2.53 10.14
C THR A 13 0.38 -3.99 9.72
N VAL A 14 1.39 -4.27 8.90
CA VAL A 14 1.74 -5.61 8.46
C VAL A 14 3.21 -5.89 8.73
N LYS A 15 3.51 -7.12 9.16
CA LYS A 15 4.86 -7.65 9.16
C LYS A 15 5.11 -8.30 7.81
N VAL A 16 6.17 -7.87 7.13
CA VAL A 16 6.47 -8.33 5.77
C VAL A 16 7.47 -9.48 5.75
N THR A 17 7.20 -10.47 4.91
CA THR A 17 8.17 -11.49 4.50
C THR A 17 8.26 -11.48 2.98
N ILE A 18 9.42 -11.08 2.47
CA ILE A 18 9.67 -10.89 1.04
C ILE A 18 10.79 -11.83 0.60
N PRO A 19 10.48 -12.99 -0.02
CA PRO A 19 11.48 -13.80 -0.68
C PRO A 19 12.00 -13.05 -1.91
N ARG A 20 13.30 -13.14 -2.19
CA ARG A 20 13.90 -12.51 -3.37
C ARG A 20 13.37 -13.16 -4.66
N PRO A 21 13.16 -12.41 -5.76
CA PRO A 21 13.46 -10.98 -5.93
C PRO A 21 12.31 -10.02 -5.54
N ASN A 22 12.56 -9.07 -4.64
CA ASN A 22 11.61 -8.15 -3.98
C ASN A 22 10.60 -7.40 -4.89
N ARG A 23 9.47 -8.02 -5.25
CA ARG A 23 8.35 -7.33 -5.92
C ARG A 23 7.07 -7.49 -5.08
N TYR A 24 6.57 -6.37 -4.58
CA TYR A 24 5.42 -6.32 -3.68
C TYR A 24 4.81 -4.91 -3.70
N SER A 25 3.53 -4.77 -3.43
CA SER A 25 2.92 -3.44 -3.25
C SER A 25 1.93 -3.47 -2.11
N PHE A 26 1.95 -2.43 -1.27
CA PHE A 26 0.94 -2.19 -0.23
C PHE A 26 0.30 -0.85 -0.46
N GLY A 27 -1.01 -0.80 -0.40
CA GLY A 27 -1.68 0.40 -0.80
C GLY A 27 -3.17 0.34 -0.72
N VAL A 28 -3.75 1.18 -1.56
CA VAL A 28 -5.19 1.34 -1.70
C VAL A 28 -5.59 1.21 -3.17
N ILE A 29 -6.76 0.63 -3.39
CA ILE A 29 -7.41 0.56 -4.71
C ILE A 29 -8.80 1.20 -4.60
N PRO A 30 -9.25 1.93 -5.63
CA PRO A 30 -10.58 2.52 -5.62
C PRO A 30 -11.67 1.47 -5.84
N ASP A 31 -11.36 0.41 -6.59
CA ASP A 31 -12.30 -0.63 -7.01
C ASP A 31 -11.66 -2.01 -6.93
N LEU A 32 -12.47 -3.01 -6.59
CA LEU A 32 -12.05 -4.41 -6.58
C LEU A 32 -11.80 -4.89 -8.03
N PRO A 33 -10.80 -5.76 -8.25
CA PRO A 33 -10.61 -6.33 -9.57
C PRO A 33 -11.71 -7.30 -9.93
N SER A 34 -12.01 -7.40 -11.23
CA SER A 34 -12.82 -8.52 -11.76
C SER A 34 -12.14 -9.89 -11.61
N LYS A 35 -10.81 -9.91 -11.45
CA LYS A 35 -10.00 -11.11 -11.20
C LYS A 35 -8.84 -10.82 -10.24
N PHE A 36 -8.66 -11.64 -9.22
CA PHE A 36 -7.59 -11.51 -8.21
C PHE A 36 -6.16 -11.78 -8.72
N ASN A 37 -5.96 -12.01 -10.02
CA ASN A 37 -4.63 -12.13 -10.64
C ASN A 37 -4.09 -10.82 -11.27
N SER A 38 -4.85 -9.74 -11.11
CA SER A 38 -4.44 -8.38 -11.48
C SER A 38 -3.85 -7.65 -10.27
N GLY A 39 -2.74 -6.93 -10.48
CA GLY A 39 -2.07 -6.14 -9.44
C GLY A 39 -2.06 -4.66 -9.80
N PHE A 40 -1.89 -3.80 -8.80
CA PHE A 40 -1.87 -2.34 -8.96
C PHE A 40 -0.46 -1.73 -8.91
N GLY A 41 0.58 -2.55 -8.76
CA GLY A 41 1.99 -2.15 -8.83
C GLY A 41 2.75 -2.84 -9.96
N TYR A 42 3.92 -2.32 -10.34
CA TYR A 42 4.89 -2.88 -11.31
C TYR A 42 4.43 -3.11 -12.75
N LYS A 43 3.12 -3.04 -13.04
CA LYS A 43 2.54 -3.16 -14.38
C LYS A 43 1.22 -2.41 -14.40
N SER A 44 0.85 -1.90 -15.57
CA SER A 44 -0.51 -1.44 -15.81
C SER A 44 -1.44 -2.65 -15.72
N GLY A 45 -2.34 -2.66 -14.74
CA GLY A 45 -3.27 -3.76 -14.52
C GLY A 45 -4.52 -3.27 -13.81
N MET A 46 -4.33 -2.61 -12.67
CA MET A 46 -5.39 -1.95 -11.92
C MET A 46 -5.00 -0.54 -11.53
N LEU A 47 -6.00 0.29 -11.25
CA LEU A 47 -5.82 1.55 -10.54
C LEU A 47 -5.47 1.25 -9.08
N GLY A 48 -4.48 1.95 -8.56
CA GLY A 48 -4.13 1.86 -7.15
C GLY A 48 -2.87 2.64 -6.82
N TRP A 49 -2.76 2.99 -5.54
CA TRP A 49 -1.65 3.74 -4.99
C TRP A 49 -0.97 2.88 -3.94
N GLY A 50 0.32 2.60 -4.11
CA GLY A 50 1.02 1.85 -3.08
C GLY A 50 2.51 2.04 -3.03
N LEU A 51 3.03 1.77 -1.84
CA LEU A 51 4.45 1.82 -1.54
C LEU A 51 5.13 0.58 -2.11
N HIS A 52 5.96 0.80 -3.13
CA HIS A 52 6.79 -0.24 -3.73
C HIS A 52 8.03 0.35 -4.39
N ASP A 53 8.99 -0.51 -4.72
CA ASP A 53 10.18 -0.13 -5.47
C ASP A 53 9.93 -0.37 -6.95
N HIS A 54 10.04 0.67 -7.79
CA HIS A 54 10.02 0.51 -9.23
C HIS A 54 11.30 1.11 -9.81
N SER A 55 12.03 0.32 -10.60
CA SER A 55 13.28 0.74 -11.27
C SER A 55 14.39 1.28 -10.33
N GLY A 56 14.43 0.82 -9.07
CA GLY A 56 15.42 1.25 -8.09
C GLY A 56 15.05 2.53 -7.32
N SER A 57 13.82 3.02 -7.51
CA SER A 57 13.25 4.10 -6.71
C SER A 57 12.02 3.60 -5.95
N LEU A 58 12.09 3.70 -4.62
CA LEU A 58 10.93 3.53 -3.78
C LEU A 58 10.09 4.81 -3.74
N GLY A 59 8.77 4.64 -3.71
CA GLY A 59 7.81 5.73 -3.62
C GLY A 59 6.40 5.20 -3.46
N ILE A 60 5.45 6.11 -3.31
CA ILE A 60 4.06 5.79 -3.63
C ILE A 60 3.94 5.90 -5.13
N PHE A 61 3.51 4.81 -5.74
CA PHE A 61 3.29 4.75 -7.18
C PHE A 61 1.81 4.57 -7.46
N TYR A 62 1.35 5.33 -8.45
CA TYR A 62 0.15 5.02 -9.20
C TYR A 62 0.56 4.20 -10.42
N GLN A 63 0.31 2.89 -10.38
CA GLN A 63 0.84 1.93 -11.36
C GLN A 63 2.38 2.01 -11.45
N THR A 64 2.92 2.54 -12.55
CA THR A 64 4.37 2.74 -12.78
C THR A 64 4.80 4.20 -12.60
N GLN A 65 3.85 5.12 -12.39
CA GLN A 65 4.13 6.53 -12.16
C GLN A 65 4.38 6.79 -10.68
N ARG A 66 5.56 7.31 -10.35
CA ARG A 66 5.88 7.75 -8.99
C ARG A 66 5.09 9.03 -8.69
N VAL A 67 4.23 9.00 -7.68
CA VAL A 67 3.39 10.14 -7.25
C VAL A 67 3.83 10.72 -5.91
N ALA A 68 4.63 9.99 -5.14
CA ALA A 68 5.33 10.53 -3.99
C ALA A 68 6.69 9.85 -3.81
N GLU A 69 7.69 10.62 -3.37
CA GLU A 69 9.00 10.09 -3.03
C GLU A 69 8.98 9.35 -1.69
N ALA A 70 9.88 8.40 -1.52
CA ALA A 70 10.09 7.74 -0.24
C ALA A 70 11.55 7.85 0.22
N THR A 71 11.74 7.99 1.54
CA THR A 71 13.04 8.20 2.17
C THR A 71 13.72 6.90 2.65
N GLY A 72 13.15 5.73 2.33
CA GLY A 72 13.72 4.42 2.67
C GLY A 72 12.77 3.26 2.39
N GLY A 73 13.33 2.08 2.10
CA GLY A 73 12.60 0.83 1.79
C GLY A 73 12.25 -0.01 3.00
N TYR A 74 11.64 -1.16 2.72
CA TYR A 74 11.40 -2.21 3.71
C TYR A 74 11.87 -3.57 3.21
N VAL A 75 12.34 -4.38 4.14
CA VAL A 75 12.87 -5.73 3.93
C VAL A 75 12.11 -6.73 4.79
N THR A 76 12.35 -8.03 4.56
CA THR A 76 11.80 -9.09 5.40
C THR A 76 12.05 -8.82 6.88
N GLY A 77 11.00 -8.90 7.68
CA GLY A 77 11.02 -8.65 9.12
C GLY A 77 10.52 -7.27 9.53
N ASP A 78 10.47 -6.31 8.60
CA ASP A 78 9.98 -4.96 8.89
C ASP A 78 8.48 -4.92 9.15
N TYR A 79 8.07 -3.92 9.92
CA TYR A 79 6.68 -3.54 10.13
C TYR A 79 6.34 -2.35 9.25
N VAL A 80 5.46 -2.56 8.29
CA VAL A 80 4.98 -1.50 7.40
C VAL A 80 3.59 -1.09 7.84
N THR A 81 3.41 0.19 8.16
CA THR A 81 2.11 0.77 8.49
C THR A 81 1.66 1.64 7.34
N LEU A 82 0.46 1.36 6.81
CA LEU A 82 -0.30 2.23 5.93
C LEU A 82 -1.31 3.00 6.78
N THR A 83 -1.37 4.31 6.58
CA THR A 83 -2.43 5.16 7.09
C THR A 83 -3.14 5.80 5.90
N VAL A 84 -4.44 5.59 5.79
CA VAL A 84 -5.28 6.30 4.81
C VAL A 84 -6.28 7.16 5.58
N ASP A 85 -6.30 8.45 5.26
CA ASP A 85 -7.32 9.40 5.71
C ASP A 85 -8.21 9.68 4.50
N VAL A 86 -9.36 9.01 4.44
CA VAL A 86 -10.28 9.09 3.30
C VAL A 86 -10.91 10.47 3.21
N ASP A 87 -11.21 11.10 4.34
CA ASP A 87 -11.86 12.41 4.34
C ASP A 87 -10.94 13.49 3.74
N ARG A 88 -9.63 13.38 3.99
CA ARG A 88 -8.62 14.31 3.45
C ARG A 88 -7.99 13.86 2.13
N GLY A 89 -8.15 12.60 1.74
CA GLY A 89 -7.49 12.02 0.57
C GLY A 89 -6.00 11.77 0.79
N ASP A 90 -5.58 11.58 2.05
CA ASP A 90 -4.18 11.40 2.39
C ASP A 90 -3.83 9.91 2.49
N LEU A 91 -2.64 9.54 2.01
CA LEU A 91 -2.07 8.21 2.14
C LEU A 91 -0.63 8.34 2.62
N SER A 92 -0.30 7.72 3.74
CA SER A 92 1.07 7.75 4.28
C SER A 92 1.55 6.39 4.73
N PHE A 93 2.87 6.24 4.74
CA PHE A 93 3.52 5.00 5.13
C PHE A 93 4.58 5.23 6.20
N LYS A 94 4.65 4.29 7.15
CA LYS A 94 5.74 4.16 8.11
C LYS A 94 6.40 2.79 7.96
N VAL A 95 7.72 2.74 8.09
CA VAL A 95 8.49 1.51 8.23
C VAL A 95 9.14 1.51 9.61
N ASN A 96 8.87 0.50 10.42
CA ASN A 96 9.32 0.39 11.80
C ASN A 96 9.03 1.67 12.62
N GLY A 97 7.83 2.22 12.44
CA GLY A 97 7.37 3.43 13.14
C GLY A 97 7.86 4.77 12.54
N LYS A 98 8.85 4.77 11.64
CA LYS A 98 9.35 5.98 10.99
C LYS A 98 8.58 6.27 9.70
N LYS A 99 8.04 7.48 9.53
CA LYS A 99 7.39 7.92 8.29
C LYS A 99 8.39 7.87 7.13
N VAL A 100 8.02 7.21 6.03
CA VAL A 100 8.88 7.07 4.85
C VAL A 100 8.34 7.77 3.62
N SER A 101 7.02 7.90 3.47
CA SER A 101 6.39 8.52 2.29
C SER A 101 4.99 9.01 2.61
N GLU A 102 4.51 10.00 1.85
CA GLU A 102 3.15 10.52 1.92
C GLU A 102 2.67 11.07 0.57
N LEU A 103 1.39 10.86 0.30
CA LEU A 103 0.62 11.47 -0.77
C LEU A 103 -0.54 12.22 -0.10
N LEU A 104 -0.71 13.49 -0.45
CA LEU A 104 -1.71 14.36 0.16
C LEU A 104 -2.78 14.76 -0.86
N ASN A 105 -4.01 14.96 -0.38
CA ASN A 105 -5.13 15.50 -1.16
C ASN A 105 -5.40 14.75 -2.49
N CYS A 106 -5.34 13.42 -2.48
CA CYS A 106 -5.71 12.62 -3.64
C CYS A 106 -7.24 12.49 -3.73
N GLU A 107 -7.84 13.19 -4.69
CA GLU A 107 -9.30 13.22 -4.90
C GLU A 107 -9.92 11.83 -5.03
N ILE A 108 -9.23 10.88 -5.68
CA ILE A 108 -9.74 9.51 -5.84
C ILE A 108 -9.80 8.78 -4.50
N ILE A 109 -8.86 9.04 -3.58
CA ILE A 109 -8.91 8.44 -2.23
C ILE A 109 -10.14 8.95 -1.48
N GLN A 110 -10.55 10.21 -1.69
CA GLN A 110 -11.75 10.80 -1.08
C GLN A 110 -13.07 10.17 -1.56
N LEU A 111 -13.05 9.48 -2.70
CA LEU A 111 -14.20 8.71 -3.19
C LEU A 111 -14.33 7.33 -2.52
N GLY A 112 -13.43 7.04 -1.58
CA GLY A 112 -13.35 5.79 -0.85
C GLY A 112 -12.46 4.76 -1.53
N VAL A 113 -11.94 3.83 -0.72
CA VAL A 113 -10.93 2.86 -1.14
C VAL A 113 -11.05 1.52 -0.41
N PHE A 114 -10.42 0.49 -0.98
CA PHE A 114 -10.09 -0.75 -0.30
C PHE A 114 -8.60 -0.78 0.02
N ILE A 115 -8.22 -1.37 1.16
CA ILE A 115 -6.83 -1.71 1.43
C ILE A 115 -6.45 -2.91 0.58
N ALA A 116 -5.30 -2.85 -0.10
CA ALA A 116 -4.87 -3.87 -1.03
C ALA A 116 -3.38 -4.17 -0.93
N VAL A 117 -3.05 -5.41 -1.25
CA VAL A 117 -1.68 -5.89 -1.42
C VAL A 117 -1.52 -6.59 -2.76
N THR A 118 -0.39 -6.39 -3.42
CA THR A 118 0.01 -7.19 -4.58
C THR A 118 1.27 -7.97 -4.24
N LEU A 119 1.22 -9.30 -4.39
CA LEU A 119 2.34 -10.21 -4.15
C LEU A 119 2.77 -10.84 -5.48
N PHE A 120 4.00 -10.57 -5.93
CA PHE A 120 4.52 -11.13 -7.18
C PHE A 120 5.31 -12.42 -6.98
N ASN A 121 5.87 -12.62 -5.79
CA ASN A 121 6.77 -13.74 -5.52
C ASN A 121 6.04 -14.85 -4.80
N LYS A 122 6.25 -16.08 -5.26
CA LYS A 122 5.86 -17.28 -4.52
C LYS A 122 6.51 -17.26 -3.13
N GLY A 123 5.70 -17.41 -2.09
CA GLY A 123 6.15 -17.44 -0.69
C GLY A 123 6.25 -16.07 -0.01
N ALA A 124 5.83 -14.97 -0.65
CA ALA A 124 5.67 -13.69 0.03
C ALA A 124 4.50 -13.78 1.04
N ILE A 125 4.71 -13.26 2.25
CA ILE A 125 3.71 -13.29 3.33
C ILE A 125 3.57 -11.90 3.92
N TRP A 126 2.32 -11.46 4.07
CA TRP A 126 1.95 -10.21 4.69
C TRP A 126 1.05 -10.54 5.87
N GLN A 127 1.62 -10.47 7.07
CA GLN A 127 0.89 -10.79 8.29
C GLN A 127 0.36 -9.50 8.90
N ILE A 128 -0.96 -9.35 8.94
CA ILE A 128 -1.61 -8.26 9.66
C ILE A 128 -1.22 -8.37 11.13
N VAL A 129 -0.72 -7.27 11.69
CA VAL A 129 -0.40 -7.16 13.11
C VAL A 129 -1.66 -6.62 13.79
N PRO A 130 -2.32 -7.41 14.67
CA PRO A 130 -3.45 -6.92 15.43
C PRO A 130 -3.00 -5.72 16.26
N GLN A 131 -3.71 -4.60 16.12
CA GLN A 131 -3.53 -3.51 17.07
C GLN A 131 -4.31 -3.89 18.32
N SER A 132 -3.61 -4.00 19.46
CA SER A 132 -4.30 -4.14 20.74
C SER A 132 -5.19 -2.91 20.93
N PRO A 133 -6.47 -3.09 21.32
CA PRO A 133 -7.23 -1.95 21.82
C PRO A 133 -6.46 -1.39 23.02
N LEU A 134 -6.21 -0.08 22.97
CA LEU A 134 -5.71 0.68 24.12
C LEU A 134 -6.69 0.57 25.28
#